data_AF-A0A9W5XKW3-F1
#
_entry.id   AF-A0A9W5XKW3-F1
#
_cell.length_a   1.000
_cell.length_b   1.000
_cell.length_c   1.000
_cell.angle_alpha   90.00
_cell.angle_beta   90.00
_cell.angle_gamma   90.00
#
_symmetry.space_group_name_H-M   'P 1'
#
loop_
_entity.id
_entity.type
_entity.pdbx_description
1 polymer ?
#
loop_
_entity_poly.entity_id
_entity_poly.type
_entity_poly.pdbx_seq_one_letter_code
_entity_poly.pdbx_strand_id
1 'polypeptide(L)'
;MTEVAGTLIGTFLIGIFFYLDSDLHKTRQGAAAADRYLRSGVRWVFLVLAVPLIVSLTLAGLEPIWGALTFIALSALLVAATADTTHRIVARGSSAISTAFVVNEIISTAAVAVLVTLPWVLGGWVPPPSAFVPSLLLALGSGFFSTVALVMTLFGPARQDDTPA
;
A
#
# COMPACT_ATOMS: atom_id res chain seq x y z
N MET A 1 -19.92 -0.45 -15.86
CA MET A 1 -18.47 -0.29 -15.59
C MET A 1 -18.11 1.12 -15.11
N THR A 2 -18.76 2.17 -15.62
CA THR A 2 -18.51 3.58 -15.23
C THR A 2 -18.87 3.91 -13.78
N GLU A 3 -19.91 3.30 -13.21
CA GLU A 3 -20.28 3.49 -11.80
C GLU A 3 -19.25 2.94 -10.82
N VAL A 4 -18.65 1.79 -11.14
CA VAL A 4 -17.61 1.14 -10.33
C VAL A 4 -16.34 1.98 -10.32
N ALA A 5 -15.95 2.53 -11.49
CA ALA A 5 -14.82 3.45 -11.58
C ALA A 5 -15.06 4.76 -10.82
N GLY A 6 -16.28 5.31 -10.88
CA GLY A 6 -16.65 6.52 -10.16
C GLY A 6 -16.65 6.36 -8.64
N THR A 7 -17.13 5.22 -8.13
CA THR A 7 -17.07 4.91 -6.69
C THR A 7 -15.63 4.70 -6.23
N LEU A 8 -14.80 4.00 -6.99
CA LEU A 8 -13.37 3.83 -6.72
C LEU A 8 -12.60 5.16 -6.67
N ILE A 9 -12.86 6.05 -7.63
CA ILE A 9 -12.27 7.40 -7.65
C ILE A 9 -12.74 8.20 -6.44
N GLY A 10 -14.03 8.12 -6.09
CA GLY A 10 -14.60 8.79 -4.92
C GLY A 10 -13.97 8.32 -3.61
N THR A 11 -13.83 7.01 -3.41
CA THR A 11 -13.19 6.46 -2.21
C THR A 11 -11.70 6.81 -2.14
N PHE A 12 -11.00 6.82 -3.27
CA PHE A 12 -9.61 7.24 -3.36
C PHE A 12 -9.43 8.72 -2.98
N LEU A 13 -10.27 9.61 -3.50
CA LEU A 13 -10.25 11.05 -3.15
C LEU A 13 -10.56 11.29 -1.68
N ILE A 14 -11.51 10.54 -1.10
CA ILE A 14 -11.79 10.59 0.34
C ILE A 14 -10.56 10.16 1.15
N GLY A 15 -9.85 9.11 0.73
CA GLY A 15 -8.61 8.68 1.36
C GLY A 15 -7.50 9.75 1.33
N ILE A 16 -7.36 10.47 0.22
CA ILE A 16 -6.42 11.60 0.09
C ILE A 16 -6.82 12.76 1.01
N PHE A 17 -8.11 13.08 1.08
CA PHE A 17 -8.62 14.18 1.88
C PHE A 17 -8.37 13.95 3.38
N PHE A 18 -8.72 12.77 3.90
CA PHE A 18 -8.44 12.39 5.29
C PHE A 18 -6.95 12.43 5.62
N TYR A 19 -6.10 12.07 4.65
CA TYR A 19 -4.66 12.13 4.81
C TYR A 19 -4.13 13.57 4.97
N LEU A 20 -4.60 14.51 4.14
CA LEU A 20 -4.23 15.92 4.24
C LEU A 20 -4.76 16.57 5.52
N ASP A 21 -5.98 16.23 5.94
CA ASP A 21 -6.60 16.74 7.17
C ASP A 21 -5.91 16.21 8.44
N SER A 22 -5.32 15.01 8.36
CA SER A 22 -4.50 14.43 9.43
C SER A 22 -3.15 15.13 9.61
N ASP A 23 -2.57 15.70 8.54
CA ASP A 23 -1.32 16.49 8.62
C ASP A 23 -1.55 17.82 9.35
N LEU A 24 -2.75 18.40 9.21
CA LEU A 24 -3.17 19.60 9.94
C LEU A 24 -3.37 19.37 11.45
N HIS A 25 -3.68 18.14 11.87
CA HIS A 25 -3.85 17.78 13.28
C HIS A 25 -2.54 17.35 13.97
N LYS A 26 -1.50 17.02 13.20
CA LYS A 26 -0.23 16.45 13.70
C LYS A 26 0.74 17.46 14.31
N THR A 27 0.44 18.76 14.26
CA THR A 27 1.24 19.80 14.91
C THR A 27 1.28 19.69 16.45
N ARG A 28 0.63 18.68 17.07
CA ARG A 28 0.47 18.63 18.53
C ARG A 28 1.10 17.48 19.32
N GLN A 29 1.58 16.37 18.76
CA GLN A 29 2.08 15.28 19.64
C GLN A 29 3.32 14.55 19.09
N GLY A 30 4.39 14.62 19.88
CA GLY A 30 5.72 14.11 19.56
C GLY A 30 5.87 12.61 19.80
N ALA A 31 6.32 11.91 18.76
CA ALA A 31 7.13 10.69 18.83
C ALA A 31 7.76 10.43 17.45
N ALA A 32 9.01 10.86 17.25
CA ALA A 32 9.69 10.84 15.94
C ALA A 32 9.80 9.42 15.30
N ALA A 33 9.79 8.36 16.09
CA ALA A 33 9.82 6.98 15.61
C ALA A 33 8.45 6.51 15.08
N ALA A 34 7.35 6.87 15.76
CA ALA A 34 6.00 6.59 15.31
C ALA A 34 5.67 7.41 14.04
N ASP A 35 6.11 8.67 13.98
CA ASP A 35 5.88 9.51 12.80
C ASP A 35 6.59 8.95 11.54
N ARG A 36 7.78 8.38 11.70
CA ARG A 36 8.53 7.79 10.58
C ARG A 36 7.90 6.48 10.09
N TYR A 37 7.38 5.63 10.97
CA TYR A 37 6.66 4.41 10.59
C TYR A 37 5.34 4.72 9.87
N LEU A 38 4.60 5.71 10.38
CA LEU A 38 3.38 6.20 9.74
C LEU A 38 3.67 6.77 8.36
N ARG A 39 4.76 7.54 8.20
CA ARG A 39 5.17 8.12 6.91
C ARG A 39 5.56 7.06 5.89
N SER A 40 6.23 5.98 6.30
CA SER A 40 6.53 4.85 5.40
C SER A 40 5.26 4.04 5.05
N GLY A 41 4.40 3.77 6.03
CA GLY A 41 3.16 3.03 5.81
C GLY A 41 2.20 3.78 4.88
N VAL A 42 2.05 5.08 5.08
CA VAL A 42 1.30 5.97 4.19
C VAL A 42 1.88 5.96 2.78
N ARG A 43 3.19 6.15 2.61
CA ARG A 43 3.82 6.13 1.27
C ARG A 43 3.54 4.81 0.55
N TRP A 44 3.62 3.70 1.26
CA TRP A 44 3.32 2.38 0.71
C TRP A 44 1.84 2.25 0.31
N VAL A 45 0.90 2.69 1.17
CA VAL A 45 -0.55 2.70 0.88
C VAL A 45 -0.88 3.57 -0.34
N PHE A 46 -0.31 4.76 -0.43
CA PHE A 46 -0.50 5.63 -1.59
C PHE A 46 0.00 4.96 -2.87
N LEU A 47 1.14 4.29 -2.79
CA LEU A 47 1.77 3.69 -3.95
C LEU A 47 1.01 2.46 -4.43
N VAL A 48 0.59 1.58 -3.51
CA VAL A 48 -0.20 0.39 -3.86
C VAL A 48 -1.59 0.76 -4.39
N LEU A 49 -2.21 1.85 -3.92
CA LEU A 49 -3.49 2.37 -4.44
C LEU A 49 -3.34 3.15 -5.75
N ALA A 50 -2.16 3.72 -6.02
CA ALA A 50 -1.87 4.35 -7.30
C ALA A 50 -1.79 3.34 -8.44
N VAL A 51 -1.33 2.10 -8.18
CA VAL A 51 -1.28 1.01 -9.18
C VAL A 51 -2.64 0.80 -9.87
N PRO A 52 -3.74 0.44 -9.17
CA PRO A 52 -5.03 0.19 -9.81
C PRO A 52 -5.60 1.44 -10.48
N LEU A 53 -5.37 2.63 -9.94
CA LEU A 53 -5.88 3.87 -10.53
C LEU A 53 -5.18 4.20 -11.86
N ILE A 54 -3.86 4.33 -11.83
CA ILE A 54 -3.08 4.82 -12.98
C ILE A 54 -3.02 3.73 -14.07
N VAL A 55 -2.86 2.47 -13.69
CA VAL A 55 -2.80 1.37 -14.67
C VAL A 55 -4.14 1.20 -15.37
N SER A 56 -5.28 1.27 -14.64
CA SER A 56 -6.60 1.21 -15.28
C SER A 56 -6.81 2.36 -16.25
N LEU A 57 -6.41 3.58 -15.88
CA LEU A 57 -6.54 4.75 -16.75
C LEU A 57 -5.68 4.60 -18.02
N THR A 58 -4.46 4.09 -17.86
CA THR A 58 -3.52 3.86 -18.98
C THR A 58 -4.05 2.78 -19.92
N LEU A 59 -4.53 1.65 -19.37
CA LEU A 59 -5.11 0.55 -20.15
C LEU A 59 -6.42 0.94 -20.85
N ALA A 60 -7.17 1.90 -20.30
CA ALA A 60 -8.41 2.39 -20.90
C ALA A 60 -8.17 3.43 -22.00
N GLY A 61 -7.13 4.25 -21.87
CA GLY A 61 -6.88 5.40 -22.75
C GLY A 61 -5.78 5.20 -23.80
N LEU A 62 -4.88 4.22 -23.60
CA LEU A 62 -3.70 3.99 -24.44
C LEU A 62 -3.59 2.52 -24.86
N GLU A 63 -2.62 2.23 -25.73
CA GLU A 63 -2.31 0.87 -26.16
C GLU A 63 -1.82 -0.02 -24.99
N PRO A 64 -2.03 -1.35 -25.07
CA PRO A 64 -1.68 -2.29 -23.99
C PRO A 64 -0.21 -2.19 -23.52
N ILE A 65 0.71 -1.85 -24.43
CA ILE A 65 2.13 -1.72 -24.09
C ILE A 65 2.39 -0.59 -23.10
N TRP A 66 1.65 0.53 -23.20
CA TRP A 66 1.77 1.63 -22.25
C TRP A 66 1.22 1.23 -20.88
N GLY A 67 0.12 0.47 -20.84
CA GLY A 67 -0.40 -0.10 -19.59
C GLY A 67 0.61 -1.03 -18.91
N ALA A 68 1.27 -1.90 -19.68
CA ALA A 68 2.31 -2.79 -19.17
C ALA A 68 3.53 -2.01 -18.64
N LEU A 69 4.00 -0.99 -19.37
CA LEU A 69 5.12 -0.14 -18.94
C LEU A 69 4.79 0.64 -17.65
N THR A 70 3.60 1.23 -17.58
CA THR A 70 3.12 1.91 -16.37
C THR A 70 3.02 0.96 -15.18
N PHE A 71 2.50 -0.26 -15.40
CA PHE A 71 2.43 -1.28 -14.37
C PHE A 71 3.81 -1.68 -13.87
N ILE A 72 4.78 -1.90 -14.78
CA ILE A 72 6.18 -2.19 -14.42
C ILE A 72 6.78 -1.06 -13.59
N ALA A 73 6.62 0.19 -14.02
CA ALA A 73 7.18 1.35 -13.34
C ALA A 73 6.64 1.48 -11.90
N LEU A 74 5.32 1.40 -11.72
CA LEU A 74 4.71 1.49 -10.40
C LEU A 74 5.01 0.26 -9.53
N SER A 75 5.08 -0.93 -10.13
CA SER A 75 5.49 -2.16 -9.43
C SER A 75 6.93 -2.09 -8.93
N ALA A 76 7.86 -1.53 -9.72
CA ALA A 76 9.24 -1.34 -9.30
C ALA A 76 9.34 -0.40 -8.09
N LEU A 77 8.56 0.68 -8.07
CA LEU A 77 8.49 1.57 -6.91
C LEU A 77 7.87 0.88 -5.68
N LEU A 78 6.88 0.01 -5.88
CA LEU A 78 6.26 -0.77 -4.81
C LEU A 78 7.25 -1.77 -4.20
N VAL A 79 7.98 -2.49 -5.06
CA VAL A 79 9.05 -3.40 -4.64
C VAL A 79 10.14 -2.64 -3.89
N ALA A 80 10.57 -1.47 -4.38
CA ALA A 80 11.57 -0.66 -3.69
C ALA A 80 11.07 -0.20 -2.31
N ALA A 81 9.81 0.23 -2.20
CA ALA A 81 9.20 0.64 -0.93
C ALA A 81 9.10 -0.53 0.07
N THR A 82 8.82 -1.75 -0.39
CA THR A 82 8.81 -2.97 0.43
C THR A 82 10.23 -3.42 0.79
N ALA A 83 11.20 -3.30 -0.11
CA ALA A 83 12.59 -3.64 0.20
C ALA A 83 13.19 -2.68 1.25
N ASP A 84 12.85 -1.38 1.17
CA ASP A 84 13.26 -0.38 2.15
C ASP A 84 12.76 -0.71 3.57
N THR A 85 11.56 -1.27 3.71
CA THR A 85 11.05 -1.73 5.02
C THR A 85 11.82 -2.96 5.49
N THR A 86 12.04 -3.95 4.63
CA THR A 86 12.79 -5.17 4.96
C THR A 86 14.21 -4.84 5.42
N HIS A 87 14.95 -4.02 4.66
CA HIS A 87 16.33 -3.65 4.99
C HIS A 87 16.43 -2.94 6.34
N ARG A 88 15.46 -2.08 6.67
CA ARG A 88 15.44 -1.35 7.95
C ARG A 88 15.14 -2.27 9.13
N ILE A 89 14.30 -3.27 8.94
CA ILE A 89 13.98 -4.28 9.96
C ILE A 89 15.25 -5.10 10.25
N VAL A 90 15.92 -5.59 9.21
CA VAL A 90 17.16 -6.39 9.33
C VAL A 90 18.28 -5.59 9.99
N ALA A 91 18.47 -4.32 9.58
CA ALA A 91 19.54 -3.47 10.10
C ALA A 91 19.38 -3.09 11.59
N ARG A 92 18.18 -3.18 12.17
CA ARG A 92 17.91 -2.80 13.57
C ARG A 92 18.15 -3.92 14.59
N GLY A 93 18.45 -5.15 14.14
CA GLY A 93 18.77 -6.26 15.03
C GLY A 93 17.54 -6.83 15.76
N SER A 94 17.56 -8.16 15.98
CA SER A 94 16.40 -8.97 16.41
C SER A 94 15.88 -8.73 17.83
N SER A 95 16.51 -7.88 18.64
CA SER A 95 16.22 -7.78 20.07
C SER A 95 14.91 -7.07 20.41
N ALA A 96 14.21 -6.48 19.45
CA ALA A 96 12.94 -5.77 19.66
C ALA A 96 11.87 -6.03 18.57
N ILE A 97 12.08 -6.98 17.66
CA ILE A 97 11.15 -7.22 16.55
C ILE A 97 10.06 -8.20 17.02
N SER A 98 8.84 -7.69 17.19
CA SER A 98 7.67 -8.53 17.49
C SER A 98 7.38 -9.48 16.32
N THR A 99 7.01 -10.73 16.63
CA THR A 99 6.63 -11.76 15.65
C THR A 99 5.57 -11.27 14.66
N ALA A 100 4.66 -10.38 15.10
CA ALA A 100 3.64 -9.77 14.24
C ALA A 100 4.24 -8.93 13.09
N PHE A 101 5.35 -8.23 13.33
CA PHE A 101 6.03 -7.44 12.31
C PHE A 101 6.69 -8.31 11.24
N VAL A 102 7.30 -9.44 11.63
CA VAL A 102 7.93 -10.38 10.69
C VAL A 102 6.88 -11.03 9.80
N VAL A 103 5.77 -11.47 10.39
CA VAL A 103 4.65 -12.07 9.65
C VAL A 103 4.06 -11.07 8.66
N ASN A 104 3.86 -9.81 9.08
CA ASN A 104 3.38 -8.77 8.18
C ASN A 104 4.34 -8.54 7.00
N GLU A 105 5.65 -8.46 7.24
CA GLU A 105 6.63 -8.25 6.16
C GLU A 105 6.64 -9.40 5.15
N ILE A 106 6.58 -10.65 5.63
CA ILE A 106 6.52 -11.84 4.77
C ILE A 106 5.26 -11.81 3.91
N ILE A 107 4.10 -11.54 4.52
CA ILE A 107 2.82 -11.49 3.82
C ILE A 107 2.82 -10.36 2.79
N SER A 108 3.27 -9.16 3.15
CA SER A 108 3.35 -8.02 2.24
C SER A 108 4.30 -8.29 1.07
N THR A 109 5.47 -8.88 1.33
CA THR A 109 6.44 -9.22 0.28
C THR A 109 5.89 -10.28 -0.66
N ALA A 110 5.25 -11.32 -0.13
CA ALA A 110 4.61 -12.36 -0.94
C ALA A 110 3.47 -11.78 -1.78
N ALA A 111 2.64 -10.92 -1.20
CA ALA A 111 1.55 -10.25 -1.91
C ALA A 111 2.06 -9.39 -3.08
N VAL A 112 3.14 -8.62 -2.85
CA VAL A 112 3.79 -7.84 -3.91
C VAL A 112 4.36 -8.76 -5.00
N ALA A 113 5.03 -9.86 -4.64
CA ALA A 113 5.57 -10.79 -5.61
C ALA A 113 4.47 -11.43 -6.48
N VAL A 114 3.36 -11.84 -5.88
CA VAL A 114 2.19 -12.38 -6.61
C VAL A 114 1.59 -11.31 -7.53
N LEU A 115 1.37 -10.11 -7.01
CA LEU A 115 0.85 -8.98 -7.78
C LEU A 115 1.72 -8.67 -9.01
N VAL A 116 3.03 -8.68 -8.85
CA VAL A 116 4.04 -8.34 -9.87
C VAL A 116 4.36 -9.51 -10.81
N THR A 117 3.75 -10.67 -10.66
CA THR A 117 3.99 -11.80 -11.58
C THR A 117 2.72 -12.22 -12.33
N LEU A 118 1.55 -12.02 -11.73
CA LEU A 118 0.26 -12.43 -12.27
C LEU A 118 -0.01 -11.98 -13.72
N PRO A 119 0.21 -10.72 -14.15
CA PRO A 119 -0.13 -10.30 -15.50
C PRO A 119 0.67 -11.08 -16.55
N TRP A 120 1.93 -11.38 -16.28
CA TRP A 120 2.80 -12.13 -17.19
C TRP A 120 2.53 -13.63 -17.15
N VAL A 121 2.20 -14.17 -15.98
CA VAL A 121 1.79 -15.59 -15.85
C VAL A 121 0.49 -15.86 -16.61
N LEU A 122 -0.47 -14.91 -16.56
CA LEU A 122 -1.78 -15.07 -17.19
C LEU A 122 -1.82 -14.61 -18.65
N GLY A 123 -1.00 -13.63 -19.03
CA GLY A 123 -1.09 -12.92 -20.30
C GLY A 123 0.16 -12.98 -21.19
N GLY A 124 1.24 -13.62 -20.74
CA GLY A 124 2.50 -13.71 -21.49
C GLY A 124 3.30 -12.41 -21.51
N TRP A 125 4.00 -12.15 -22.62
CA TRP A 125 4.97 -11.05 -22.71
C TRP A 125 4.32 -9.65 -22.80
N VAL A 126 3.18 -9.56 -23.49
CA VAL A 126 2.36 -8.35 -23.60
C VAL A 126 0.96 -8.70 -23.12
N PRO A 127 0.71 -8.65 -21.79
CA PRO A 127 -0.55 -9.12 -21.23
C PRO A 127 -1.74 -8.30 -21.76
N PRO A 128 -2.87 -8.94 -22.09
CA PRO A 128 -4.10 -8.20 -22.37
C PRO A 128 -4.60 -7.49 -21.09
N PRO A 129 -5.40 -6.41 -21.20
CA PRO A 129 -5.90 -5.66 -20.03
C PRO A 129 -6.56 -6.53 -18.96
N SER A 130 -7.26 -7.59 -19.36
CA SER A 130 -7.91 -8.54 -18.44
C SER A 130 -6.93 -9.31 -17.54
N ALA A 131 -5.69 -9.53 -17.99
CA ALA A 131 -4.66 -10.22 -17.21
C ALA A 131 -4.14 -9.37 -16.04
N PHE A 132 -4.32 -8.04 -16.06
CA PHE A 132 -3.95 -7.15 -14.97
C PHE A 132 -4.98 -7.13 -13.84
N VAL A 133 -6.24 -7.47 -14.13
CA VAL A 133 -7.35 -7.35 -13.17
C VAL A 133 -7.07 -8.05 -11.82
N PRO A 134 -6.55 -9.29 -11.78
CA PRO A 134 -6.22 -9.95 -10.51
C PRO A 134 -5.20 -9.17 -9.68
N SER A 135 -4.14 -8.66 -10.33
CA SER A 135 -3.14 -7.82 -9.68
C SER A 135 -3.72 -6.51 -9.15
N LEU A 136 -4.61 -5.88 -9.92
CA LEU A 136 -5.24 -4.62 -9.50
C LEU A 136 -6.18 -4.85 -8.30
N LEU A 137 -6.92 -5.95 -8.27
CA LEU A 137 -7.77 -6.32 -7.14
C LEU A 137 -6.93 -6.65 -5.89
N LEU A 138 -5.81 -7.35 -6.04
CA LEU A 138 -4.88 -7.60 -4.95
C LEU A 138 -4.30 -6.29 -4.41
N ALA A 139 -3.86 -5.37 -5.28
CA ALA A 139 -3.38 -4.06 -4.86
C ALA A 139 -4.44 -3.28 -4.07
N LEU A 140 -5.68 -3.25 -4.56
CA LEU A 140 -6.80 -2.61 -3.88
C LEU A 140 -7.06 -3.22 -2.51
N GLY A 141 -7.17 -4.55 -2.44
CA GLY A 141 -7.40 -5.26 -1.19
C GLY A 141 -6.28 -5.03 -0.17
N SER A 142 -5.02 -5.11 -0.61
CA SER A 142 -3.86 -4.84 0.24
C SER A 142 -3.80 -3.38 0.71
N GLY A 143 -4.05 -2.42 -0.19
CA GLY A 143 -4.10 -1.00 0.16
C GLY A 143 -5.21 -0.68 1.16
N PHE A 144 -6.40 -1.25 0.96
CA PHE A 144 -7.52 -1.11 1.89
C PHE A 144 -7.19 -1.70 3.27
N PHE A 145 -6.69 -2.93 3.33
CA PHE A 145 -6.36 -3.58 4.60
C PHE A 145 -5.25 -2.83 5.35
N SER A 146 -4.20 -2.39 4.66
CA SER A 146 -3.14 -1.57 5.25
C SER A 146 -3.65 -0.21 5.74
N THR A 147 -4.63 0.38 5.05
CA THR A 147 -5.30 1.61 5.51
C THR A 147 -6.04 1.36 6.82
N VAL A 148 -6.84 0.30 6.90
CA VAL A 148 -7.54 -0.09 8.13
C VAL A 148 -6.54 -0.32 9.26
N ALA A 149 -5.44 -1.03 9.00
CA ALA A 149 -4.40 -1.26 10.01
C ALA A 149 -3.76 0.04 10.51
N LEU A 150 -3.47 0.99 9.61
CA LEU A 150 -2.96 2.32 9.98
C LEU A 150 -3.97 3.10 10.84
N VAL A 151 -5.24 3.12 10.44
CA VAL A 151 -6.32 3.78 11.20
C VAL A 151 -6.44 3.16 12.59
N MET A 152 -6.49 1.83 12.71
CA MET A 152 -6.55 1.14 14.00
C MET A 152 -5.31 1.40 14.87
N THR A 153 -4.14 1.60 14.26
CA THR A 153 -2.91 1.95 14.98
C THR A 153 -2.95 3.40 15.48
N LEU A 154 -3.53 4.32 14.70
CA LEU A 154 -3.68 5.73 15.06
C LEU A 154 -4.76 5.95 16.13
N PHE A 155 -5.84 5.17 16.11
CA PHE A 155 -7.00 5.33 17.00
C PHE A 155 -7.17 4.20 18.01
N GLY A 156 -6.19 3.30 18.12
CA GLY A 156 -6.23 2.18 19.07
C GLY A 156 -6.27 2.66 20.52
N PRO A 157 -6.86 1.88 21.44
CA PRO A 157 -6.99 2.28 22.84
C PRO A 157 -5.61 2.57 23.43
N ALA A 158 -5.45 3.75 24.02
CA ALA A 158 -4.29 4.06 24.85
C ALA A 158 -4.18 2.96 25.89
N ARG A 159 -3.04 2.27 25.92
CA ARG A 159 -2.73 1.25 26.91
C ARG A 159 -2.89 1.88 28.30
N GLN A 160 -3.94 1.47 28.99
CA GLN A 160 -4.27 1.92 30.33
C GLN A 160 -3.42 1.14 31.34
N ASP A 161 -2.12 1.41 31.32
CA ASP A 161 -1.20 1.00 32.36
C ASP A 161 -0.91 2.22 33.22
N ASP A 162 -1.78 2.48 34.19
CA ASP A 162 -1.43 3.13 35.45
C ASP A 162 -2.49 2.69 36.46
N THR A 163 -2.24 1.53 37.07
CA THR A 163 -2.90 1.13 38.31
C THR A 163 -2.11 1.76 39.46
N PRO A 164 -2.59 2.81 40.14
CA PRO A 164 -2.09 3.10 41.47
C PRO A 164 -2.73 2.12 42.46
N ALA A 165 -1.87 1.44 43.21
CA ALA A 165 -2.22 0.63 44.37
C ALA A 165 -2.80 1.49 45.51
#